data_AF-A0A4W2G0J4-F1
#
_entry.id   AF-A0A4W2G0J4-F1
#
_cell.length_a   1.000
_cell.length_b   1.000
_cell.length_c   1.000
_cell.angle_alpha   90.00
_cell.angle_beta   90.00
_cell.angle_gamma   90.00
#
_symmetry.space_group_name_H-M   'P 1'
#
loop_
_entity.id
_entity.type
_entity.pdbx_description
1 polymer ?
#
loop_
_entity_poly.entity_id
_entity_poly.type
_entity_poly.pdbx_seq_one_letter_code
_entity_poly.pdbx_strand_id
1 'polypeptide(L)' 'MGSKAEEDKQDVYHHLSKETGWRAHSAFKLLQLDEEFHLFQGVMRAVDLCAAPGGWTQVLRCRTARSHALGGHLKV' A
#
# COMPACT_ATOMS: atom_id res chain seq x y z
N MET A 1 -4.65 14.87 20.92
CA MET A 1 -3.37 14.16 21.00
C MET A 1 -3.65 12.67 21.04
N GLY A 2 -3.01 11.86 20.19
CA GLY A 2 -3.14 10.39 20.21
C GLY A 2 -2.59 9.80 21.50
N SER A 3 -2.91 8.53 21.76
CA SER A 3 -2.39 7.81 22.93
C SER A 3 -0.90 7.50 22.78
N LYS A 4 -0.16 7.41 23.88
CA LYS A 4 1.29 7.09 23.87
C LYS A 4 1.61 5.81 23.06
N ALA A 5 0.71 4.82 23.12
CA ALA A 5 0.84 3.58 22.36
C ALA A 5 0.64 3.74 20.84
N GLU A 6 -0.13 4.74 20.39
CA GLU A 6 -0.27 5.05 18.95
C GLU A 6 0.97 5.77 18.42
N GLU A 7 1.56 6.65 19.24
CA GLU A 7 2.79 7.37 18.92
C GLU A 7 3.95 6.37 18.76
N ASP A 8 4.12 5.46 19.72
CA ASP A 8 5.14 4.40 19.66
C ASP A 8 4.98 3.49 18.43
N LYS A 9 3.73 3.17 18.04
CA LYS A 9 3.46 2.38 16.81
C LYS A 9 3.80 3.16 15.55
N GLN A 10 3.50 4.45 15.53
CA GLN A 10 3.79 5.30 14.38
C GLN A 10 5.29 5.42 14.13
N ASP A 11 6.08 5.45 15.21
CA ASP A 11 7.55 5.45 15.16
C ASP A 11 8.13 4.17 14.55
N VAL A 12 7.58 3.00 14.88
CA VAL A 12 8.02 1.72 14.29
C VAL A 12 7.80 1.72 12.77
N TYR A 13 6.60 2.09 12.31
CA TYR A 13 6.32 2.09 10.87
C TYR A 13 7.05 3.21 10.12
N HIS A 14 7.36 4.32 10.80
CA HIS A 14 8.20 5.36 10.23
C HIS A 14 9.63 4.86 10.01
N HIS A 15 10.23 4.16 10.98
CA HIS A 15 11.54 3.54 10.81
C HIS A 15 11.52 2.49 9.69
N LEU A 16 10.56 1.57 9.76
CA LEU A 16 10.40 0.49 8.79
C LEU A 16 10.20 1.04 7.36
N SER A 17 9.47 2.15 7.21
CA SER A 17 9.27 2.77 5.89
C SER A 17 10.59 3.19 5.24
N LYS A 18 11.54 3.69 6.02
CA LYS A 18 12.88 4.08 5.52
C LYS A 18 13.71 2.85 5.16
N GLU A 19 13.70 1.82 6.00
CA GLU A 19 14.45 0.58 5.76
C GLU A 19 13.97 -0.17 4.52
N THR A 20 12.65 -0.20 4.31
CA THR A 20 12.00 -0.93 3.21
C THR A 20 11.80 -0.08 1.94
N GLY A 21 12.15 1.20 1.99
CA GLY A 21 12.08 2.11 0.83
C GLY A 21 10.68 2.63 0.48
N TRP A 22 9.73 2.60 1.42
CA TRP A 22 8.42 3.25 1.25
C TRP A 22 8.50 4.75 1.56
N ARG A 23 7.89 5.57 0.71
CA ARG A 23 7.87 7.04 0.85
C ARG A 23 7.05 7.53 2.05
N ALA A 24 6.16 6.70 2.58
CA ALA A 24 5.35 7.03 3.75
C ALA A 24 5.03 5.77 4.56
N HIS A 25 4.99 5.92 5.89
CA HIS A 25 4.54 4.86 6.81
C HIS A 25 3.05 4.51 6.61
N SER A 26 2.25 5.39 6.00
CA SER A 26 0.87 5.09 5.63
C SER A 26 0.74 3.98 4.59
N ALA A 27 1.81 3.64 3.86
CA ALA A 27 1.84 2.51 2.92
C ALA A 27 1.52 1.18 3.63
N PHE A 28 1.97 1.01 4.87
CA PHE A 28 1.72 -0.22 5.64
C PHE A 28 0.23 -0.46 5.92
N LYS A 29 -0.55 0.62 6.11
CA LYS A 29 -2.00 0.51 6.28
C LYS A 29 -2.65 -0.11 5.04
N LEU A 30 -2.28 0.37 3.85
CA LEU A 30 -2.84 -0.14 2.61
C LEU A 30 -2.35 -1.56 2.29
N LEU A 31 -1.11 -1.90 2.65
CA LEU A 31 -0.58 -3.27 2.53
C LEU A 31 -1.32 -4.25 3.44
N GLN A 32 -1.58 -3.88 4.70
CA GLN A 32 -2.36 -4.69 5.65
C GLN A 32 -3.80 -4.87 5.18
N LEU A 33 -4.43 -3.81 4.69
CA LEU A 33 -5.78 -3.88 4.14
C LEU A 33 -5.86 -4.77 2.88
N ASP A 34 -4.87 -4.72 2.00
CA ASP A 34 -4.82 -5.64 0.84
C ASP A 34 -4.61 -7.09 1.26
N GLU A 35 -3.86 -7.35 2.33
CA GLU A 35 -3.65 -8.70 2.87
C GLU A 35 -4.95 -9.29 3.45
N GLU A 36 -5.75 -8.48 4.14
CA GLU A 36 -7.02 -8.92 4.75
C GLU A 36 -8.20 -8.96 3.76
N PHE A 37 -8.30 -7.97 2.87
CA PHE A 37 -9.49 -7.78 2.03
C PHE A 37 -9.24 -8.04 0.54
N HIS A 38 -8.02 -8.39 0.14
CA HIS A 38 -7.64 -8.63 -1.26
C HIS A 38 -8.03 -7.47 -2.19
N LEU A 39 -7.85 -6.23 -1.72
CA LEU A 39 -8.33 -5.00 -2.35
C LEU A 39 -7.93 -4.85 -3.82
N PHE A 40 -6.76 -5.36 -4.22
CA PHE A 40 -6.25 -5.22 -5.59
C PHE A 40 -6.54 -6.43 -6.50
N GLN A 41 -7.32 -7.41 -6.07
CA GLN A 41 -7.68 -8.55 -6.91
C GLN A 41 -8.63 -8.11 -8.04
N GLY A 42 -8.22 -8.32 -9.30
CA GLY A 42 -9.02 -7.93 -10.47
C GLY A 42 -9.10 -6.43 -10.72
N VAL A 43 -8.39 -5.60 -9.96
CA VAL A 43 -8.34 -4.16 -10.15
C VAL A 43 -7.42 -3.81 -11.32
N MET A 44 -8.01 -3.25 -12.38
CA MET A 44 -7.29 -2.83 -13.59
C MET A 44 -6.83 -1.36 -13.54
N ARG A 45 -7.57 -0.52 -12.79
CA ARG A 45 -7.32 0.91 -12.70
C ARG A 45 -7.67 1.38 -11.31
N ALA A 46 -6.86 2.28 -10.78
CA ALA A 46 -7.08 2.90 -9.49
C ALA A 46 -6.49 4.30 -9.49
N VAL A 47 -7.03 5.17 -8.65
CA VAL A 47 -6.63 6.58 -8.53
C VAL A 47 -6.28 6.84 -7.07
N ASP A 48 -5.11 7.42 -6.84
CA ASP A 48 -4.66 7.89 -5.54
C ASP A 48 -4.93 9.40 -5.44
N LEU A 49 -5.98 9.77 -4.70
CA LEU A 49 -6.34 11.17 -4.47
C LEU A 49 -5.52 11.70 -3.29
N CYS A 50 -4.90 12.88 -3.47
CA CYS A 50 -3.95 13.44 -2.51
C CYS A 50 -2.67 12.59 -2.32
N ALA A 51 -2.16 12.06 -3.43
CA ALA A 51 -1.07 11.11 -3.45
C ALA A 51 0.23 11.57 -2.76
N ALA A 52 0.50 12.86 -2.58
CA ALA A 52 1.74 13.33 -1.94
C ALA A 52 1.87 12.78 -0.50
N PRO A 53 3.00 12.16 -0.11
CA PRO A 53 4.30 12.03 -0.79
C PRO A 53 4.46 10.81 -1.74
N GLY A 54 3.46 9.93 -1.82
CA GLY A 54 3.38 8.87 -2.83
C GLY A 54 3.41 7.44 -2.27
N GLY A 55 3.28 7.27 -0.95
CA GLY A 55 3.36 5.93 -0.33
C GLY A 55 2.27 4.98 -0.81
N TRP A 56 1.03 5.46 -0.92
CA TRP A 56 -0.09 4.66 -1.44
C TRP A 56 0.08 4.38 -2.93
N THR A 57 0.42 5.41 -3.73
CA THR A 57 0.79 5.25 -5.14
C THR A 57 1.86 4.18 -5.37
N GLN A 58 2.89 4.08 -4.53
CA GLN A 58 3.88 3.00 -4.65
C GLN A 58 3.25 1.61 -4.42
N VAL A 59 2.42 1.47 -3.39
CA VAL A 59 1.71 0.20 -3.11
C VAL A 59 0.81 -0.18 -4.28
N LEU A 60 0.01 0.78 -4.77
CA LEU A 60 -0.83 0.60 -5.95
C LEU A 60 -0.01 0.09 -7.15
N ARG A 61 1.09 0.77 -7.50
CA ARG A 61 1.97 0.36 -8.60
C ARG A 61 2.54 -1.05 -8.40
N CYS A 62 2.93 -1.41 -7.17
CA CYS A 62 3.48 -2.73 -6.87
C CYS A 62 2.42 -3.85 -6.94
N ARG A 63 1.19 -3.58 -6.50
CA ARG A 63 0.12 -4.59 -6.38
C ARG A 63 -0.67 -4.77 -7.67
N THR A 64 -1.09 -3.69 -8.33
CA THR A 64 -1.87 -3.80 -9.58
C THR A 64 -1.03 -4.38 -10.72
N ALA A 65 0.26 -4.05 -10.81
CA ALA A 65 1.16 -4.66 -11.80
C ALA A 65 1.28 -6.19 -11.62
N ARG A 66 1.22 -6.70 -10.38
CA ARG A 66 1.20 -8.13 -10.08
C ARG A 66 -0.14 -8.77 -10.43
N SER A 67 -1.26 -8.12 -10.11
CA SER A 67 -2.60 -8.61 -10.47
C SER A 67 -2.78 -8.76 -11.98
N HIS A 68 -2.23 -7.85 -12.79
CA HIS A 68 -2.24 -7.96 -14.25
C HIS A 68 -1.47 -9.19 -14.75
N ALA A 69 -0.33 -9.52 -14.13
CA ALA A 69 0.46 -10.69 -14.51
C ALA A 69 -0.30 -12.01 -14.25
N LEU A 70 -1.16 -12.05 -13.23
CA LEU A 70 -1.97 -13.23 -12.89
C LEU A 70 -3.32 -13.27 -13.62
N GLY A 71 -3.92 -12.10 -13.92
CA GLY A 71 -5.20 -11.98 -14.63
C GLY A 71 -5.12 -12.01 -16.15
N GLY A 72 -3.91 -11.87 -16.73
CA GLY A 72 -3.68 -11.90 -18.19
C GLY A 72 -3.86 -13.27 -18.85
N HIS A 73 -4.19 -14.33 -18.09
CA HIS A 73 -4.48 -15.67 -18.62
C HIS A 73 -5.99 -15.94 -18.79
N LEU A 74 -6.79 -14.91 -19.07
CA LEU A 74 -8.10 -15.09 -19.69
C LEU A 74 -8.02 -14.56 -21.12
N LYS A 75 -7.81 -15.51 -22.04
CA LYS A 75 -7.79 -15.31 -23.49
C LYS A 75 -9.13 -14.73 -23.94
N VAL A 76 -9.09 -13.62 -24.67
CA VAL A 76 -10.01 -13.40 -25.79
C VAL A 76 -9.45 -14.08 -27.02
#